data_AF-A0A7X0NG97-F1
#
_entry.id   AF-A0A7X0NG97-F1
#
_cell.length_a   1.000
_cell.length_b   1.000
_cell.length_c   1.000
_cell.angle_alpha   90.00
_cell.angle_beta   90.00
_cell.angle_gamma   90.00
#
_symmetry.space_group_name_H-M   'P 1'
#
loop_
_entity.id
_entity.type
_entity.pdbx_description
1 polymer ?
#
loop_
_entity_poly.entity_id
_entity_poly.type
_entity_poly.pdbx_seq_one_letter_code
_entity_poly.pdbx_strand_id
1 'polypeptide(L)' 'MGIRQKQLLEMLDLSRTKLWRMINNGEFPEPDRTNPSKLIWNLIDIELWDSKLK' A
#
# COMPACT_ATOMS: atom_id res chain seq x y z
N MET A 1 -1.68 -11.46 -7.68
CA MET A 1 -2.87 -10.58 -7.64
C MET A 1 -2.48 -9.32 -6.88
N GLY A 2 -2.63 -8.15 -7.50
CA GLY A 2 -2.25 -6.89 -6.87
C GLY A 2 -3.45 -6.11 -6.36
N ILE A 3 -3.30 -5.48 -5.19
CA ILE A 3 -4.30 -4.63 -4.56
C ILE A 3 -4.20 -3.22 -5.14
N ARG A 4 -5.34 -2.67 -5.59
CA ARG A 4 -5.40 -1.28 -6.07
C ARG A 4 -5.50 -0.32 -4.89
N GLN A 5 -5.07 0.92 -5.10
CA GLN A 5 -5.18 1.98 -4.10
C GLN A 5 -6.57 2.07 -3.43
N LYS A 6 -7.67 2.01 -4.20
CA LYS A 6 -9.02 2.05 -3.63
C LYS A 6 -9.28 0.90 -2.65
N GLN A 7 -9.01 -0.34 -3.07
CA GLN A 7 -9.16 -1.50 -2.19
C GLN A 7 -8.26 -1.41 -0.97
N LEU A 8 -7.04 -0.93 -1.14
CA LEU A 8 -6.09 -0.76 -0.05
C LEU A 8 -6.62 0.23 1.00
N LEU A 9 -7.19 1.34 0.55
CA LEU A 9 -7.79 2.36 1.41
C LEU A 9 -9.01 1.80 2.16
N GLU A 10 -9.83 0.98 1.50
CA GLU A 10 -10.96 0.30 2.12
C GLU A 10 -10.53 -0.78 3.13
N MET A 11 -9.48 -1.55 2.83
CA MET A 11 -8.96 -2.59 3.73
C MET A 11 -8.34 -2.02 5.00
N LEU A 12 -7.57 -0.94 4.87
CA LEU A 12 -6.84 -0.35 5.97
C LEU A 12 -7.65 0.74 6.71
N ASP A 13 -8.84 1.10 6.20
CA ASP A 13 -9.63 2.26 6.65
C ASP A 13 -8.76 3.54 6.76
N LEU A 14 -7.85 3.72 5.80
CA LEU A 14 -6.91 4.83 5.79
C LEU A 14 -7.32 5.88 4.76
N SER A 15 -7.06 7.15 5.12
CA SER A 15 -7.13 8.24 4.14
C SER A 15 -5.94 8.19 3.17
N ARG A 16 -6.18 8.61 1.92
CA ARG A 16 -5.17 8.65 0.86
C ARG A 16 -3.89 9.40 1.27
N THR A 17 -4.05 10.49 2.01
CA THR A 17 -2.94 11.29 2.55
C THR A 17 -2.15 10.55 3.62
N LYS A 18 -2.82 9.74 4.45
CA LYS A 18 -2.18 8.96 5.51
C LYS A 18 -1.37 7.80 4.91
N LEU A 19 -1.91 7.14 3.89
CA LEU A 19 -1.19 6.17 3.09
C LEU A 19 0.09 6.78 2.49
N TRP A 20 -0.02 7.92 1.80
CA TRP A 20 1.14 8.59 1.23
C TRP A 20 2.17 9.01 2.28
N ARG A 21 1.72 9.48 3.45
CA ARG A 21 2.62 9.76 4.56
C ARG A 21 3.40 8.53 5.00
N MET A 22 2.73 7.40 5.21
CA MET A 22 3.40 6.16 5.64
C MET A 22 4.38 5.63 4.58
N ILE A 23 4.02 5.73 3.29
CA ILE A 23 4.96 5.41 2.19
C ILE A 23 6.19 6.32 2.26
N ASN A 24 5.98 7.63 2.43
CA ASN A 24 7.07 8.60 2.48
C ASN A 24 7.92 8.49 3.75
N ASN A 25 7.35 7.97 4.84
CA ASN A 25 8.05 7.67 6.08
C ASN A 25 8.85 6.35 6.01
N GLY A 26 8.74 5.61 4.91
CA GLY A 26 9.32 4.27 4.77
C GLY A 26 8.62 3.21 5.61
N GLU A 27 7.46 3.55 6.20
CA GLU A 27 6.66 2.62 6.98
C GLU A 27 5.88 1.69 6.06
N PHE A 28 5.32 2.16 4.94
CA PHE A 28 4.43 1.36 4.07
C PHE A 28 5.10 0.92 2.77
N PRO A 29 4.82 -0.29 2.24
CA PRO A 29 5.40 -0.77 0.99
C PRO A 29 5.09 0.15 -0.19
N GLU A 30 6.07 0.32 -1.07
CA GLU A 30 5.92 1.15 -2.26
C GLU A 30 4.95 0.49 -3.26
N PRO A 31 4.09 1.27 -3.92
CA PRO A 31 3.27 0.77 -5.01
C PRO A 31 4.14 0.39 -6.19
N ASP A 32 3.80 -0.74 -6.78
CA ASP A 32 4.25 -1.13 -8.08
C ASP A 32 3.69 -0.15 -9.13
N ARG A 33 4.62 0.53 -9.82
CA ARG A 33 4.33 1.57 -10.84
C ARG A 33 4.42 1.02 -12.27
N THR A 34 4.41 -0.31 -12.44
CA THR A 34 4.50 -0.93 -13.78
C THR A 34 3.45 -0.40 -14.74
N ASN A 35 2.32 0.10 -14.23
CA ASN A 35 1.33 0.80 -15.04
C ASN A 35 1.26 2.29 -14.63
N PRO A 36 1.55 3.25 -15.52
CA PRO A 36 1.58 4.68 -15.18
C PRO A 36 0.23 5.24 -14.72
N SER A 37 -0.88 4.57 -15.06
CA SER A 37 -2.23 4.93 -14.62
C SER A 37 -2.70 4.22 -13.34
N LYS A 38 -1.98 3.19 -12.87
CA LYS A 38 -2.47 2.34 -11.76
C LYS A 38 -1.34 2.04 -10.79
N LEU A 39 -1.48 2.57 -9.58
CA LEU A 39 -0.69 2.16 -8.42
C LEU A 39 -1.25 0.83 -7.91
N ILE A 40 -0.44 -0.22 -7.98
CA ILE A 40 -0.80 -1.56 -7.57
C ILE A 40 0.15 -1.99 -6.47
N TRP A 41 -0.36 -2.51 -5.37
CA TRP A 41 0.45 -3.09 -4.30
C TRP A 41 0.41 -4.60 -4.41
N ASN A 42 1.54 -5.26 -4.16
CA ASN A 42 1.53 -6.70 -3.99
C ASN A 42 0.98 -7.03 -2.61
N LEU A 43 0.10 -8.02 -2.58
CA LEU A 43 -0.52 -8.51 -1.35
C LEU A 43 0.55 -9.05 -0.38
N ILE A 44 1.58 -9.70 -0.93
CA ILE A 44 2.73 -10.23 -0.20
C ILE A 44 3.49 -9.12 0.53
N ASP A 45 3.75 -7.97 -0.11
CA ASP A 45 4.44 -6.85 0.52
C ASP A 45 3.62 -6.24 1.68
N ILE A 46 2.29 -6.21 1.53
CA ILE A 46 1.39 -5.73 2.58
C ILE A 46 1.37 -6.72 3.77
N GLU A 47 1.31 -8.02 3.52
CA GLU A 47 1.37 -9.03 4.59
C GLU A 47 2.74 -9.03 5.30
N LEU A 48 3.83 -8.87 4.55
CA LEU A 48 5.18 -8.71 5.13
C LEU A 48 5.28 -7.45 5.99
N TRP A 49 4.63 -6.37 5.57
CA TRP A 49 4.54 -5.14 6.34
C TRP A 49 3.73 -5.33 7.63
N ASP A 50 2.55 -5.92 7.54
CA ASP A 50 1.70 -6.20 8.72
C ASP A 50 2.43 -7.08 9.74
N SER A 51 3.15 -8.08 9.24
CA SER A 51 4.00 -8.96 10.06
C SER A 51 5.15 -8.22 10.74
N LYS A 52 5.74 -7.19 10.10
CA LYS A 52 6.80 -6.36 10.68
C LYS A 52 6.32 -5.41 11.78
N LEU A 53 5.04 -5.08 11.81
CA LEU A 53 4.44 -4.23 12.84
C LEU A 53 4.08 -4.98 14.13
N LYS A 54 4.18 -6.32 14.11
CA LYS A 54 3.87 -7.21 15.23
C LYS A 54 5.10 -7.52 16.07
#